data_AF-A0A8T6PKC3-F1
#
_entry.id   AF-A0A8T6PKC3-F1
#
_cell.length_a   1.000
_cell.length_b   1.000
_cell.length_c   1.000
_cell.angle_alpha   90.00
_cell.angle_beta   90.00
_cell.angle_gamma   90.00
#
_symmetry.space_group_name_H-M   'P 1'
#
loop_
_entity.id
_entity.type
_entity.pdbx_description
1 polymer ?
#
loop_
_entity_poly.entity_id
_entity_poly.type
_entity_poly.pdbx_seq_one_letter_code
_entity_poly.pdbx_strand_id
1 'polypeptide(L)'
;MESFEDRLRERISEQERKTIRRKRFQVRLLENWWLIAVGILAIYVGLPIAAPVMMKVGATGPASAIYSTYSFMCHQFSFRSIFLFGEQPVYPREMAGTNYTSFEQYAAQSDEFIGLYLARRESEDRFAGEAFTPDELNTWSQPLQLAARDFKGDEQMGYKVALCQRDIAIYVAMVIGGLAYGPVRRRLRAAPLWLYVLLGLGPIGLDGFSQLLSYPPFEFWDPRETTPAFRVVTGALFGFMNVWLAFPYINESMQDSADQARRSIRQMKRQMQEALRRARFAESAD
;
A
#
# COMPACT_ATOMS: atom_id res chain seq x y z
N MET A 1 -0.22 -57.72 -22.90
CA MET A 1 -0.29 -57.46 -21.45
C MET A 1 0.88 -56.54 -21.15
N GLU A 2 0.63 -55.27 -20.87
CA GLU A 2 1.69 -54.26 -20.68
C GLU A 2 2.61 -54.70 -19.53
N SER A 3 3.94 -54.69 -19.78
CA SER A 3 4.92 -55.14 -18.79
C SER A 3 4.82 -54.29 -17.52
N PHE A 4 5.10 -54.88 -16.36
CA PHE A 4 5.23 -54.10 -15.12
C PHE A 4 6.24 -52.96 -15.29
N GLU A 5 7.29 -53.18 -16.09
CA GLU A 5 8.31 -52.18 -16.41
C GLU A 5 7.78 -51.01 -17.24
N ASP A 6 6.92 -51.26 -18.23
CA ASP A 6 6.32 -50.22 -19.07
C ASP A 6 5.46 -49.27 -18.24
N ARG A 7 4.63 -49.82 -17.34
CA ARG A 7 3.82 -49.02 -16.40
C ARG A 7 4.67 -48.24 -15.41
N LEU A 8 5.80 -48.80 -14.96
CA LEU A 8 6.73 -48.11 -14.07
C LEU A 8 7.44 -46.95 -14.79
N ARG A 9 7.91 -47.18 -16.02
CA ARG A 9 8.52 -46.18 -16.91
C ARG A 9 7.54 -45.06 -17.23
N GLU A 10 6.28 -45.39 -17.53
CA GLU A 10 5.25 -44.40 -17.80
C GLU A 10 4.98 -43.52 -16.57
N ARG A 11 4.80 -44.11 -15.38
CA ARG A 11 4.60 -43.36 -14.13
C ARG A 11 5.77 -42.46 -13.78
N ILE A 12 7.01 -42.93 -13.94
CA ILE A 12 8.22 -42.11 -13.72
C ILE A 12 8.22 -40.94 -14.70
N SER A 13 7.94 -41.19 -15.99
CA SER A 13 7.89 -40.15 -17.02
C SER A 13 6.78 -39.11 -16.75
N GLU A 14 5.62 -39.53 -16.22
CA GLU A 14 4.56 -38.61 -15.82
C GLU A 14 4.98 -37.73 -14.63
N GLN A 15 5.61 -38.32 -13.61
CA GLN A 15 6.10 -37.59 -12.45
C GLN A 15 7.15 -36.55 -12.84
N GLU A 16 8.08 -36.91 -13.73
CA GLU A 16 9.07 -36.00 -14.28
C GLU A 16 8.43 -34.88 -15.12
N ARG A 17 7.46 -35.21 -15.99
CA ARG A 17 6.70 -34.22 -16.76
C ARG A 17 5.95 -33.24 -15.86
N LYS A 18 5.29 -33.73 -14.80
CA LYS A 18 4.61 -32.90 -13.78
C LYS A 18 5.61 -31.98 -13.08
N THR A 19 6.79 -32.50 -12.71
CA THR A 19 7.86 -31.72 -12.07
C THR A 19 8.41 -30.64 -12.99
N ILE A 20 8.70 -30.95 -14.25
CA ILE A 20 9.14 -29.99 -15.26
C ILE A 20 8.06 -28.91 -15.49
N ARG A 21 6.77 -29.27 -15.55
CA ARG A 21 5.67 -28.31 -15.68
C ARG A 21 5.62 -27.36 -14.49
N ARG A 22 5.74 -27.87 -13.26
CA ARG A 22 5.81 -27.06 -12.03
C ARG A 22 7.01 -26.10 -12.06
N LYS A 23 8.20 -26.57 -12.44
CA LYS A 23 9.39 -25.72 -12.57
C LYS A 23 9.25 -24.66 -13.66
N ARG A 24 8.62 -24.95 -14.80
CA ARG A 24 8.33 -23.93 -15.83
C ARG A 24 7.35 -22.88 -15.31
N PHE A 25 6.35 -23.29 -14.55
CA PHE A 25 5.44 -22.35 -13.88
C PHE A 25 6.19 -21.46 -12.87
N GLN A 26 7.08 -22.05 -12.06
CA GLN A 26 7.97 -21.30 -11.17
C GLN A 26 8.79 -20.23 -11.92
N VAL A 27 9.41 -20.59 -13.06
CA VAL A 27 10.15 -19.62 -13.88
C VAL A 27 9.24 -18.49 -14.37
N ARG A 28 8.02 -18.79 -14.85
CA ARG A 28 7.08 -17.75 -15.28
C ARG A 28 6.68 -16.80 -14.15
N LEU A 29 6.47 -17.32 -12.93
CA LEU A 29 6.19 -16.48 -11.76
C LEU A 29 7.37 -15.56 -11.45
N LEU A 30 8.59 -16.11 -11.43
CA LEU A 30 9.81 -15.35 -11.16
C LEU A 30 10.08 -14.29 -12.23
N GLU A 31 9.80 -14.55 -13.51
CA GLU A 31 10.00 -13.56 -14.58
C GLU A 31 8.96 -12.43 -14.59
N ASN A 32 7.77 -12.70 -14.04
CA ASN A 32 6.64 -11.77 -13.97
C ASN A 32 6.36 -11.28 -12.55
N TRP A 33 7.33 -11.44 -11.63
CA TRP A 33 7.22 -11.06 -10.23
C TRP A 33 6.77 -9.60 -10.05
N TRP A 34 7.25 -8.70 -10.93
CA TRP A 34 6.95 -7.27 -10.86
C TRP A 34 5.47 -6.97 -11.13
N LEU A 35 4.80 -7.70 -12.03
CA LEU A 35 3.36 -7.58 -12.26
C LEU A 35 2.56 -8.07 -11.06
N ILE A 36 3.04 -9.15 -10.43
CA ILE A 36 2.43 -9.68 -9.20
C ILE A 36 2.55 -8.64 -8.09
N ALA A 37 3.74 -8.07 -7.89
CA ALA A 37 3.99 -7.04 -6.89
C ALA A 37 3.13 -5.79 -7.15
N VAL A 38 3.10 -5.28 -8.39
CA VAL A 38 2.25 -4.14 -8.77
C VAL A 38 0.77 -4.46 -8.60
N GLY A 39 0.32 -5.67 -8.95
CA GLY A 39 -1.06 -6.10 -8.76
C GLY A 39 -1.47 -6.13 -7.28
N ILE A 40 -0.60 -6.65 -6.42
CA ILE A 40 -0.82 -6.64 -4.96
C ILE A 40 -0.90 -5.21 -4.45
N LEU A 41 0.03 -4.34 -4.85
CA LEU A 41 0.02 -2.91 -4.47
C LEU A 41 -1.23 -2.18 -4.98
N ALA A 42 -1.67 -2.48 -6.21
CA ALA A 42 -2.87 -1.89 -6.81
C ALA A 42 -4.14 -2.31 -6.07
N ILE A 43 -4.26 -3.57 -5.68
CA ILE A 43 -5.37 -4.05 -4.83
C ILE A 43 -5.31 -3.37 -3.45
N TYR A 44 -4.13 -3.32 -2.85
CA TYR A 44 -3.92 -2.70 -1.55
C TYR A 44 -4.34 -1.23 -1.56
N VAL A 45 -3.91 -0.41 -2.53
CA VAL A 45 -4.31 1.01 -2.58
C VAL A 45 -5.73 1.23 -3.11
N GLY A 46 -6.23 0.32 -3.95
CA GLY A 46 -7.58 0.39 -4.50
C GLY A 46 -8.67 0.21 -3.45
N LEU A 47 -8.45 -0.63 -2.44
CA LEU A 47 -9.42 -0.88 -1.38
C LEU A 47 -9.77 0.39 -0.55
N PRO A 48 -8.80 1.16 -0.02
CA PRO A 48 -9.07 2.44 0.64
C PRO A 48 -9.79 3.47 -0.22
N ILE A 49 -9.52 3.48 -1.54
CA ILE A 49 -10.19 4.37 -2.50
C ILE A 49 -11.63 3.91 -2.78
N ALA A 50 -11.89 2.59 -2.72
CA ALA A 50 -13.22 2.04 -2.89
C ALA A 50 -14.13 2.25 -1.66
N ALA A 51 -13.57 2.41 -0.46
CA ALA A 51 -14.34 2.64 0.77
C ALA A 51 -15.35 3.79 0.69
N PRO A 52 -15.00 5.01 0.22
CA PRO A 52 -15.97 6.09 0.06
C PRO A 52 -17.04 5.81 -1.00
N VAL A 53 -16.71 5.02 -2.05
CA VAL A 53 -17.73 4.58 -3.04
C VAL A 53 -18.76 3.68 -2.36
N MET A 54 -18.31 2.76 -1.51
CA MET A 54 -19.19 1.89 -0.72
C MET A 54 -20.05 2.68 0.26
N MET A 55 -19.49 3.71 0.90
CA MET A 55 -20.27 4.64 1.73
C MET A 55 -21.37 5.33 0.91
N LYS A 56 -21.03 5.87 -0.28
CA LYS A 56 -21.98 6.61 -1.12
C LYS A 56 -23.15 5.75 -1.62
N VAL A 57 -22.94 4.45 -1.85
CA VAL A 57 -24.01 3.52 -2.26
C VAL A 57 -24.72 2.86 -1.08
N GLY A 58 -24.43 3.26 0.16
CA GLY A 58 -25.05 2.70 1.37
C GLY A 58 -24.50 1.35 1.82
N ALA A 59 -23.44 0.84 1.21
CA ALA A 59 -22.75 -0.40 1.60
C ALA A 59 -21.81 -0.17 2.81
N THR A 60 -22.37 0.34 3.91
CA THR A 60 -21.62 0.80 5.10
C THR A 60 -20.90 -0.32 5.83
N GLY A 61 -21.43 -1.55 5.83
CA GLY A 61 -20.80 -2.73 6.43
C GLY A 61 -19.44 -3.06 5.78
N PRO A 62 -19.41 -3.36 4.46
CA PRO A 62 -18.16 -3.55 3.71
C PRO A 62 -17.19 -2.36 3.82
N ALA A 63 -17.70 -1.12 3.72
CA ALA A 63 -16.87 0.07 3.87
C ALA A 63 -16.19 0.11 5.25
N SER A 64 -16.95 -0.18 6.31
CA SER A 64 -16.44 -0.20 7.69
C SER A 64 -15.40 -1.27 7.90
N ALA A 65 -15.54 -2.44 7.27
CA ALA A 65 -14.49 -3.46 7.29
C ALA A 65 -13.17 -2.93 6.71
N ILE A 66 -13.23 -2.22 5.58
CA ILE A 66 -12.04 -1.59 4.98
C ILE A 66 -11.45 -0.54 5.93
N TYR A 67 -12.25 0.40 6.43
CA TYR A 67 -11.75 1.41 7.39
C TYR A 67 -11.06 0.76 8.59
N SER A 68 -11.69 -0.25 9.19
CA SER A 68 -11.15 -0.98 10.35
C SER A 68 -9.81 -1.66 10.03
N THR A 69 -9.71 -2.38 8.90
CA THR A 69 -8.46 -3.03 8.48
C THR A 69 -7.32 -2.03 8.33
N TYR A 70 -7.58 -0.87 7.71
CA TYR A 70 -6.55 0.14 7.48
C TYR A 70 -6.25 1.03 8.69
N SER A 71 -7.10 1.01 9.73
CA SER A 71 -6.92 1.83 10.93
C SER A 71 -5.68 1.46 11.76
N PHE A 72 -5.15 0.24 11.58
CA PHE A 72 -3.87 -0.19 12.17
C PHE A 72 -2.65 0.39 11.47
N MET A 73 -2.81 0.79 10.20
CA MET A 73 -1.71 1.24 9.35
C MET A 73 -1.65 2.77 9.25
N CYS A 74 -2.79 3.44 9.42
CA CYS A 74 -2.92 4.87 9.32
C CYS A 74 -3.91 5.39 10.36
N HIS A 75 -3.63 6.57 10.90
CA HIS A 75 -4.55 7.25 11.82
C HIS A 75 -5.84 7.74 11.16
N GLN A 76 -5.90 7.77 9.82
CA GLN A 76 -7.10 8.10 9.05
C GLN A 76 -7.74 9.45 9.41
N PHE A 77 -6.96 10.41 9.91
CA PHE A 77 -7.50 11.73 10.26
C PHE A 77 -8.17 12.38 9.07
N SER A 78 -9.42 12.80 9.25
CA SER A 78 -10.24 13.44 8.21
C SER A 78 -9.52 14.63 7.57
N PHE A 79 -8.91 15.51 8.36
CA PHE A 79 -8.17 16.67 7.83
C PHE A 79 -6.84 16.33 7.13
N ARG A 80 -6.45 15.04 7.08
CA ARG A 80 -5.31 14.53 6.32
C ARG A 80 -5.71 13.54 5.24
N SER A 81 -7.00 13.32 5.01
CA SER A 81 -7.52 12.38 4.02
C SER A 81 -7.97 13.08 2.73
N ILE A 82 -8.18 12.28 1.69
CA ILE A 82 -8.83 12.71 0.44
C ILE A 82 -10.30 12.34 0.57
N PHE A 83 -11.19 13.23 0.19
CA PHE A 83 -12.63 12.99 0.16
C PHE A 83 -13.12 12.80 -1.26
N LEU A 84 -14.08 11.89 -1.43
CA LEU A 84 -14.83 11.72 -2.66
C LEU A 84 -16.30 12.11 -2.41
N PHE A 85 -16.95 12.64 -3.44
CA PHE A 85 -18.38 12.99 -3.44
C PHE A 85 -18.77 14.17 -2.53
N GLY A 86 -17.81 14.98 -2.10
CA GLY A 86 -18.05 16.19 -1.32
C GLY A 86 -17.77 17.48 -2.09
N GLU A 87 -17.94 18.62 -1.40
CA GLU A 87 -17.68 19.95 -1.95
C GLU A 87 -16.20 20.22 -2.27
N GLN A 88 -15.28 19.68 -1.47
CA GLN A 88 -13.83 19.80 -1.66
C GLN A 88 -13.16 18.41 -1.65
N PRO A 89 -12.04 18.23 -2.39
CA PRO A 89 -11.29 16.97 -2.39
C PRO A 89 -10.50 16.76 -1.09
N VAL A 90 -10.26 17.82 -0.31
CA VAL A 90 -9.49 17.83 0.93
C VAL A 90 -10.00 18.94 1.84
N TYR A 91 -9.90 18.74 3.16
CA TYR A 91 -10.28 19.70 4.18
C TYR A 91 -9.13 19.84 5.18
N PRO A 92 -8.08 20.63 4.88
CA PRO A 92 -6.94 20.77 5.78
C PRO A 92 -7.31 21.58 7.04
N ARG A 93 -6.53 21.45 8.11
CA ARG A 93 -6.65 22.31 9.30
C ARG A 93 -6.48 23.78 8.92
N GLU A 94 -7.15 24.69 9.60
CA GLU A 94 -7.04 26.14 9.40
C GLU A 94 -5.58 26.61 9.45
N MET A 95 -4.82 26.14 10.44
CA MET A 95 -3.39 26.44 10.62
C MET A 95 -2.48 26.02 9.45
N ALA A 96 -2.96 25.19 8.51
CA ALA A 96 -2.20 24.83 7.32
C ALA A 96 -2.11 25.99 6.30
N GLY A 97 -2.92 27.05 6.46
CA GLY A 97 -2.84 28.28 5.67
C GLY A 97 -3.10 28.08 4.17
N THR A 98 -4.06 27.22 3.83
CA THR A 98 -4.40 26.93 2.42
C THR A 98 -5.61 27.73 1.94
N ASN A 99 -5.83 27.76 0.63
CA ASN A 99 -7.02 28.37 0.03
C ASN A 99 -8.29 27.48 0.14
N TYR A 100 -8.20 26.29 0.74
CA TYR A 100 -9.37 25.47 1.02
C TYR A 100 -10.07 25.95 2.28
N THR A 101 -11.39 25.88 2.30
CA THR A 101 -12.17 26.04 3.53
C THR A 101 -11.74 24.95 4.51
N SER A 102 -11.48 25.34 5.76
CA SER A 102 -10.80 24.47 6.74
C SER A 102 -11.68 23.33 7.24
N PHE A 103 -11.04 22.30 7.78
CA PHE A 103 -11.74 21.19 8.44
C PHE A 103 -12.64 21.69 9.56
N GLU A 104 -12.15 22.60 10.39
CA GLU A 104 -12.84 23.13 11.56
C GLU A 104 -14.14 23.82 11.16
N GLN A 105 -14.13 24.59 10.06
CA GLN A 105 -15.31 25.29 9.57
C GLN A 105 -16.42 24.35 9.11
N TYR A 106 -16.08 23.26 8.41
CA TYR A 106 -17.07 22.23 8.03
C TYR A 106 -17.49 21.37 9.21
N ALA A 107 -16.53 20.93 10.01
CA ALA A 107 -16.75 20.07 11.17
C ALA A 107 -17.66 20.74 12.21
N ALA A 108 -17.56 22.06 12.39
CA ALA A 108 -18.44 22.84 13.26
C ALA A 108 -19.91 22.88 12.78
N GLN A 109 -20.16 22.58 11.50
CA GLN A 109 -21.49 22.58 10.88
C GLN A 109 -22.04 21.16 10.65
N SER A 110 -21.23 20.12 10.89
CA SER A 110 -21.60 18.73 10.65
C SER A 110 -22.16 18.10 11.93
N ASP A 111 -23.46 17.83 11.96
CA ASP A 111 -24.12 17.14 13.07
C ASP A 111 -23.47 15.78 13.36
N GLU A 112 -23.05 15.06 12.30
CA GLU A 112 -22.38 13.77 12.42
C GLU A 112 -21.02 13.91 13.09
N PHE A 113 -20.22 14.90 12.69
CA PHE A 113 -18.93 15.14 13.32
C PHE A 113 -19.08 15.62 14.77
N ILE A 114 -19.98 16.57 15.03
CA ILE A 114 -20.22 17.11 16.37
C ILE A 114 -20.69 16.02 17.32
N GLY A 115 -21.59 15.13 16.87
CA GLY A 115 -22.01 13.97 17.65
C GLY A 115 -20.85 13.06 18.06
N LEU A 116 -19.91 12.79 17.13
CA LEU A 116 -18.69 12.03 17.44
C LEU A 116 -17.77 12.78 18.39
N TYR A 117 -17.54 14.07 18.16
CA TYR A 117 -16.69 14.91 19.01
C TYR A 117 -17.20 14.97 20.44
N LEU A 118 -18.49 15.25 20.64
CA LEU A 118 -19.11 15.31 21.96
C LEU A 118 -19.07 13.96 22.68
N ALA A 119 -19.34 12.86 21.98
CA ALA A 119 -19.23 11.52 22.56
C ALA A 119 -17.79 11.20 23.03
N ARG A 120 -16.77 11.69 22.32
CA ARG A 120 -15.36 11.57 22.75
C ARG A 120 -15.02 12.55 23.88
N ARG A 121 -15.58 13.75 23.88
CA ARG A 121 -15.36 14.80 24.89
C ARG A 121 -15.96 14.45 26.25
N GLU A 122 -17.18 13.90 26.27
CA GLU A 122 -17.85 13.47 27.51
C GLU A 122 -17.09 12.36 28.23
N SER A 123 -16.37 11.51 27.47
CA SER A 123 -15.54 10.46 28.06
C SER A 123 -14.31 10.98 28.83
N GLU A 124 -14.01 12.28 28.78
CA GLU A 124 -12.86 12.90 29.45
C GLU A 124 -13.15 13.56 30.81
N ASP A 125 -14.38 13.50 31.34
CA ASP A 125 -14.87 14.00 32.66
C ASP A 125 -14.62 15.51 32.99
N ARG A 126 -13.67 16.17 32.33
CA ARG A 126 -13.24 17.56 32.58
C ARG A 126 -14.13 18.62 31.93
N PHE A 127 -15.01 18.25 31.00
CA PHE A 127 -15.86 19.17 30.22
C PHE A 127 -17.34 18.75 30.18
N ALA A 128 -17.76 17.87 31.11
CA ALA A 128 -19.14 17.40 31.18
C ALA A 128 -20.08 18.58 31.51
N GLY A 129 -20.98 18.91 30.58
CA GLY A 129 -22.02 19.93 30.77
C GLY A 129 -21.76 21.33 30.18
N GLU A 130 -20.59 21.58 29.57
CA GLU A 130 -20.33 22.83 28.86
C GLU A 130 -20.87 22.80 27.42
N ALA A 131 -21.38 23.93 26.91
CA ALA A 131 -21.81 24.01 25.52
C ALA A 131 -20.61 23.91 24.55
N PHE A 132 -20.81 23.29 23.39
CA PHE A 132 -19.80 23.25 22.33
C PHE A 132 -19.53 24.66 21.80
N THR A 133 -18.26 24.98 21.59
CA THR A 133 -17.82 26.18 20.87
C THR A 133 -16.94 25.79 19.67
N PRO A 134 -17.13 26.40 18.47
CA PRO A 134 -16.33 26.06 17.29
C PRO A 134 -14.81 26.18 17.49
N ASP A 135 -14.38 27.12 18.34
CA ASP A 135 -12.96 27.35 18.65
C ASP A 135 -12.29 26.14 19.33
N GLU A 136 -13.05 25.24 19.96
CA GLU A 136 -12.51 23.99 20.50
C GLU A 136 -11.84 23.14 19.40
N LEU A 137 -12.36 23.20 18.17
CA LEU A 137 -11.80 22.43 17.06
C LEU A 137 -10.44 22.95 16.61
N ASN A 138 -10.08 24.19 16.93
CA ASN A 138 -8.75 24.75 16.62
C ASN A 138 -7.65 24.18 17.52
N THR A 139 -8.02 23.67 18.70
CA THR A 139 -7.07 23.08 19.64
C THR A 139 -6.83 21.61 19.32
N TRP A 140 -5.56 21.18 19.28
CA TRP A 140 -5.20 19.79 19.02
C TRP A 140 -5.45 18.88 20.24
N SER A 141 -6.73 18.60 20.52
CA SER A 141 -7.18 17.82 21.67
C SER A 141 -7.31 16.32 21.37
N GLN A 142 -7.32 15.49 22.40
CA GLN A 142 -7.56 14.05 22.27
C GLN A 142 -8.98 13.72 21.73
N PRO A 143 -10.06 14.41 22.15
CA PRO A 143 -11.38 14.20 21.57
C PRO A 143 -11.42 14.50 20.08
N LEU A 144 -10.79 15.60 19.65
CA LEU A 144 -10.65 15.95 18.24
C LEU A 144 -9.90 14.87 17.45
N GLN A 145 -8.78 14.37 17.99
CA GLN A 145 -8.00 13.30 17.36
C GLN A 145 -8.82 12.05 17.09
N LEU A 146 -9.58 11.61 18.09
CA LEU A 146 -10.40 10.40 18.01
C LEU A 146 -11.61 10.62 17.09
N ALA A 147 -12.32 11.75 17.21
CA ALA A 147 -13.45 12.09 16.35
C ALA A 147 -13.02 12.24 14.89
N ALA A 148 -11.91 12.94 14.60
CA ALA A 148 -11.37 13.06 13.25
C ALA A 148 -10.88 11.73 12.68
N ARG A 149 -10.45 10.78 13.51
CA ARG A 149 -10.15 9.41 13.07
C ARG A 149 -11.43 8.66 12.72
N ASP A 150 -12.48 8.75 13.53
CA ASP A 150 -13.70 7.96 13.34
C ASP A 150 -14.64 8.53 12.27
N PHE A 151 -14.64 9.84 12.07
CA PHE A 151 -15.52 10.52 11.15
C PHE A 151 -15.23 10.07 9.71
N LYS A 152 -16.14 9.29 9.11
CA LYS A 152 -15.99 8.78 7.74
C LYS A 152 -16.38 9.80 6.67
N GLY A 153 -17.13 10.83 7.06
CA GLY A 153 -17.67 11.82 6.15
C GLY A 153 -19.20 11.80 6.10
N ASP A 154 -19.77 12.85 5.51
CA ASP A 154 -21.22 13.09 5.41
C ASP A 154 -21.59 13.52 3.97
N GLU A 155 -22.84 13.92 3.73
CA GLU A 155 -23.30 14.35 2.39
C GLU A 155 -22.63 15.64 1.90
N GLN A 156 -22.16 16.51 2.81
CA GLN A 156 -21.54 17.78 2.43
C GLN A 156 -20.04 17.61 2.16
N MET A 157 -19.33 17.02 3.13
CA MET A 157 -17.90 16.77 3.02
C MET A 157 -17.57 15.63 2.07
N GLY A 158 -18.56 14.79 1.75
CA GLY A 158 -18.36 13.52 1.07
C GLY A 158 -17.73 12.50 2.03
N TYR A 159 -17.20 11.41 1.49
CA TYR A 159 -16.59 10.34 2.29
C TYR A 159 -15.08 10.29 2.09
N LYS A 160 -14.34 10.13 3.19
CA LYS A 160 -12.88 10.07 3.16
C LYS A 160 -12.37 8.73 2.61
N VAL A 161 -11.18 8.69 2.05
CA VAL A 161 -10.50 7.42 1.77
C VAL A 161 -9.94 6.82 3.07
N ALA A 162 -9.79 5.50 3.12
CA ALA A 162 -9.38 4.79 4.35
C ALA A 162 -7.87 4.90 4.68
N LEU A 163 -7.13 5.80 4.03
CA LEU A 163 -5.71 6.08 4.26
C LEU A 163 -5.48 7.59 4.17
N CYS A 164 -4.36 8.11 4.70
CA CYS A 164 -4.06 9.53 4.55
C CYS A 164 -3.60 9.88 3.13
N GLN A 165 -3.65 11.17 2.78
CA GLN A 165 -3.17 11.72 1.51
C GLN A 165 -1.75 11.25 1.16
N ARG A 166 -0.85 11.20 2.17
CA ARG A 166 0.53 10.78 1.99
C ARG A 166 0.62 9.29 1.66
N ASP A 167 -0.07 8.43 2.39
CA ASP A 167 -0.03 6.98 2.18
C ASP A 167 -0.61 6.62 0.82
N ILE A 168 -1.75 7.21 0.46
CA ILE A 168 -2.33 7.06 -0.88
C ILE A 168 -1.31 7.47 -1.94
N ALA A 169 -0.65 8.63 -1.79
CA ALA A 169 0.36 9.09 -2.74
C ALA A 169 1.56 8.13 -2.83
N ILE A 170 2.04 7.58 -1.70
CA ILE A 170 3.11 6.58 -1.67
C ILE A 170 2.73 5.36 -2.50
N TYR A 171 1.59 4.73 -2.18
CA TYR A 171 1.22 3.48 -2.83
C TYR A 171 0.80 3.66 -4.30
N VAL A 172 0.11 4.74 -4.65
CA VAL A 172 -0.18 5.08 -6.05
C VAL A 172 1.12 5.32 -6.83
N ALA A 173 2.07 6.07 -6.27
CA ALA A 173 3.37 6.28 -6.92
C ALA A 173 4.17 4.96 -7.04
N MET A 174 4.06 4.04 -6.08
CA MET A 174 4.67 2.72 -6.20
C MET A 174 4.03 1.88 -7.31
N VAL A 175 2.71 1.94 -7.50
CA VAL A 175 2.01 1.27 -8.60
C VAL A 175 2.48 1.86 -9.95
N ILE A 176 2.44 3.19 -10.09
CA ILE A 176 2.88 3.89 -11.31
C ILE A 176 4.36 3.62 -11.59
N GLY A 177 5.20 3.74 -10.57
CA GLY A 177 6.63 3.48 -10.66
C GLY A 177 6.93 2.03 -11.02
N GLY A 178 6.20 1.07 -10.47
CA GLY A 178 6.35 -0.35 -10.79
C GLY A 178 5.92 -0.68 -12.23
N LEU A 179 4.85 -0.05 -12.73
CA LEU A 179 4.46 -0.14 -14.14
C LEU A 179 5.52 0.48 -15.06
N ALA A 180 6.04 1.65 -14.71
CA ALA A 180 7.11 2.33 -15.45
C ALA A 180 8.45 1.56 -15.39
N TYR A 181 8.70 0.83 -14.32
CA TYR A 181 9.88 -0.03 -14.17
C TYR A 181 9.86 -1.22 -15.12
N GLY A 182 8.69 -1.81 -15.37
CA GLY A 182 8.52 -3.03 -16.17
C GLY A 182 9.29 -3.06 -17.51
N PRO A 183 9.18 -2.01 -18.35
CA PRO A 183 9.92 -1.89 -19.62
C PRO A 183 11.44 -1.71 -19.46
N VAL A 184 11.90 -1.04 -18.40
CA VAL A 184 13.32 -0.69 -18.19
C VAL A 184 14.05 -1.62 -17.22
N ARG A 185 13.35 -2.60 -16.63
CA ARG A 185 13.86 -3.48 -15.56
C ARG A 185 15.14 -4.27 -15.85
N ARG A 186 15.51 -4.41 -17.13
CA ARG A 186 16.75 -5.09 -17.54
C ARG A 186 17.97 -4.16 -17.57
N ARG A 187 17.76 -2.85 -17.53
CA ARG A 187 18.81 -1.82 -17.67
C ARG A 187 18.93 -0.93 -16.44
N LEU A 188 17.81 -0.71 -15.73
CA LEU A 188 17.79 0.17 -14.57
C LEU A 188 18.52 -0.46 -13.38
N ARG A 189 19.49 0.27 -12.83
CA ARG A 189 20.19 -0.10 -11.59
C ARG A 189 19.48 0.50 -10.38
N ALA A 190 19.69 -0.11 -9.21
CA ALA A 190 19.19 0.42 -7.95
C ALA A 190 19.66 1.86 -7.72
N ALA A 191 18.76 2.71 -7.22
CA ALA A 191 19.14 4.03 -6.76
C ALA A 191 20.22 3.91 -5.65
N PRO A 192 21.27 4.74 -5.66
CA PRO A 192 22.20 4.79 -4.53
C PRO A 192 21.49 5.13 -3.23
N LEU A 193 21.91 4.52 -2.11
CA LEU A 193 21.24 4.73 -0.82
C LEU A 193 21.20 6.20 -0.39
N TRP A 194 22.26 6.97 -0.66
CA TRP A 194 22.29 8.40 -0.34
C TRP A 194 21.22 9.20 -1.10
N LEU A 195 20.92 8.83 -2.36
CA LEU A 195 19.88 9.48 -3.15
C LEU A 195 18.49 9.14 -2.60
N TYR A 196 18.29 7.89 -2.18
CA TYR A 196 17.09 7.46 -1.47
C TYR A 196 16.89 8.21 -0.15
N VAL A 197 17.95 8.36 0.65
CA VAL A 197 17.89 9.13 1.90
C VAL A 197 17.57 10.59 1.61
N LEU A 198 18.25 11.20 0.64
CA LEU A 198 18.08 12.62 0.33
C LEU A 198 16.70 12.95 -0.24
N LEU A 199 16.23 12.19 -1.25
CA LEU A 199 14.99 12.49 -1.95
C LEU A 199 13.77 11.77 -1.36
N GLY A 200 13.93 10.52 -0.95
CA GLY A 200 12.83 9.74 -0.40
C GLY A 200 12.55 10.07 1.06
N LEU A 201 13.54 9.83 1.93
CA LEU A 201 13.35 10.00 3.38
C LEU A 201 13.48 11.45 3.84
N GLY A 202 14.36 12.24 3.22
CA GLY A 202 14.68 13.60 3.63
C GLY A 202 13.46 14.50 3.79
N PRO A 203 12.62 14.68 2.75
CA PRO A 203 11.46 15.56 2.82
C PRO A 203 10.41 15.10 3.83
N ILE A 204 10.12 13.79 3.90
CA ILE A 204 9.15 13.25 4.88
C ILE A 204 9.70 13.36 6.30
N GLY A 205 10.98 13.08 6.49
CA GLY A 205 11.66 13.18 7.78
C GLY A 205 11.67 14.61 8.29
N LEU A 206 12.12 15.57 7.47
CA LEU A 206 12.08 17.00 7.80
C LEU A 206 10.66 17.45 8.16
N ASP A 207 9.68 17.06 7.36
CA ASP A 207 8.29 17.40 7.61
C ASP A 207 7.76 16.81 8.92
N GLY A 208 7.96 15.50 9.14
CA GLY A 208 7.53 14.79 10.34
C GLY A 208 8.21 15.30 11.60
N PHE A 209 9.53 15.50 11.59
CA PHE A 209 10.26 16.10 12.70
C PHE A 209 9.81 17.54 12.94
N SER A 210 9.58 18.32 11.87
CA SER A 210 9.14 19.70 12.02
C SER A 210 7.72 19.83 12.63
N GLN A 211 6.84 18.85 12.41
CA GLN A 211 5.54 18.79 13.09
C GLN A 211 5.69 18.24 14.51
N LEU A 212 6.45 17.15 14.70
CA LEU A 212 6.62 16.54 16.02
C LEU A 212 7.17 17.55 17.05
N LEU A 213 8.14 18.36 16.64
CA LEU A 213 8.77 19.34 17.50
C LEU A 213 7.92 20.61 17.70
N SER A 214 6.84 20.81 16.92
CA SER A 214 5.88 21.91 17.12
C SER A 214 4.78 21.61 18.12
N TYR A 215 4.62 20.34 18.53
CA TYR A 215 3.57 19.91 19.47
C TYR A 215 4.17 19.56 20.84
N PRO A 216 3.33 19.52 21.89
CA PRO A 216 3.74 19.01 23.20
C PRO A 216 4.37 17.60 23.07
N PRO A 217 5.47 17.30 23.79
CA PRO A 217 6.07 18.10 24.86
C PRO A 217 7.18 19.08 24.43
N PHE A 218 7.45 19.23 23.13
CA PHE A 218 8.64 19.96 22.65
C PHE A 218 8.38 21.46 22.43
N GLU A 219 7.33 21.82 21.69
CA GLU A 219 6.90 23.21 21.46
C GLU A 219 8.02 24.16 21.02
N PHE A 220 8.95 23.70 20.16
CA PHE A 220 10.08 24.51 19.72
C PHE A 220 9.69 25.68 18.80
N TRP A 221 8.52 25.62 18.18
CA TRP A 221 7.91 26.68 17.38
C TRP A 221 6.39 26.46 17.34
N ASP A 222 5.68 27.44 16.76
CA ASP A 222 4.22 27.42 16.65
C ASP A 222 3.72 26.11 16.00
N PRO A 223 2.62 25.52 16.52
CA PRO A 223 2.01 24.34 15.93
C PRO A 223 1.84 24.54 14.43
N ARG A 224 2.32 23.58 13.64
CA ARG A 224 2.20 23.62 12.18
C ARG A 224 1.57 22.36 11.63
N GLU A 225 0.78 22.56 10.57
CA GLU A 225 0.19 21.46 9.81
C GLU A 225 0.65 21.53 8.35
N THR A 226 1.03 20.37 7.80
CA THR A 226 1.52 20.32 6.41
C THR A 226 0.40 20.40 5.40
N THR A 227 0.62 21.17 4.34
CA THR A 227 -0.35 21.34 3.27
C THR A 227 -0.64 20.02 2.53
N PRO A 228 -1.87 19.83 1.99
CA PRO A 228 -2.21 18.64 1.22
C PRO A 228 -1.26 18.39 0.04
N ALA A 229 -0.90 19.45 -0.69
CA ALA A 229 0.01 19.36 -1.83
C ALA A 229 1.39 18.83 -1.45
N PHE A 230 1.97 19.32 -0.35
CA PHE A 230 3.27 18.86 0.12
C PHE A 230 3.23 17.38 0.54
N ARG A 231 2.15 16.94 1.20
CA ARG A 231 1.95 15.51 1.55
C ARG A 231 1.91 14.60 0.33
N VAL A 232 1.19 15.02 -0.72
CA VAL A 232 1.10 14.26 -1.97
C VAL A 232 2.44 14.21 -2.67
N VAL A 233 3.14 15.33 -2.82
CA VAL A 233 4.45 15.40 -3.49
C VAL A 233 5.50 14.55 -2.77
N THR A 234 5.63 14.74 -1.45
CA THR A 234 6.61 13.99 -0.64
C THR A 234 6.28 12.50 -0.55
N GLY A 235 5.00 12.15 -0.42
CA GLY A 235 4.55 10.77 -0.46
C GLY A 235 4.85 10.11 -1.82
N ALA A 236 4.52 10.79 -2.92
CA ALA A 236 4.79 10.27 -4.26
C ALA A 236 6.30 10.08 -4.51
N LEU A 237 7.12 11.07 -4.12
CA LEU A 237 8.57 11.00 -4.24
C LEU A 237 9.14 9.81 -3.46
N PHE A 238 8.69 9.61 -2.21
CA PHE A 238 9.07 8.45 -1.41
C PHE A 238 8.64 7.14 -2.05
N GLY A 239 7.41 7.05 -2.57
CA GLY A 239 6.92 5.86 -3.28
C GLY A 239 7.76 5.51 -4.51
N PHE A 240 8.09 6.49 -5.36
CA PHE A 240 8.97 6.28 -6.52
C PHE A 240 10.38 5.84 -6.10
N MET A 241 10.94 6.46 -5.06
CA MET A 241 12.27 6.10 -4.54
C MET A 241 12.29 4.68 -3.96
N ASN A 242 11.20 4.21 -3.32
CA ASN A 242 11.07 2.82 -2.88
C ASN A 242 11.12 1.84 -4.05
N VAL A 243 10.41 2.13 -5.14
CA VAL A 243 10.46 1.28 -6.34
C VAL A 243 11.86 1.30 -6.96
N TRP A 244 12.45 2.49 -7.16
CA TRP A 244 13.75 2.62 -7.81
C TRP A 244 14.87 1.96 -6.98
N LEU A 245 14.80 2.01 -5.66
CA LEU A 245 15.75 1.31 -4.79
C LEU A 245 15.49 -0.21 -4.80
N ALA A 246 14.28 -0.65 -4.45
CA ALA A 246 14.02 -2.05 -4.12
C ALA A 246 13.83 -2.96 -5.35
N PHE A 247 13.16 -2.48 -6.40
CA PHE A 247 12.78 -3.35 -7.52
C PHE A 247 13.98 -3.89 -8.31
N PRO A 248 15.06 -3.12 -8.53
CA PRO A 248 16.28 -3.67 -9.14
C PRO A 248 16.91 -4.81 -8.33
N TYR A 249 17.01 -4.68 -7.00
CA TYR A 249 17.54 -5.76 -6.14
C TYR A 249 16.66 -7.00 -6.14
N ILE A 250 15.34 -6.83 -6.05
CA ILE A 250 14.41 -7.96 -6.13
C ILE A 250 14.51 -8.63 -7.50
N ASN A 251 14.61 -7.84 -8.58
CA ASN A 251 14.72 -8.36 -9.94
C ASN A 251 15.97 -9.21 -10.15
N GLU A 252 17.12 -8.80 -9.61
CA GLU A 252 18.35 -9.59 -9.63
C GLU A 252 18.16 -10.94 -8.92
N SER A 253 17.63 -10.92 -7.70
CA SER A 253 17.33 -12.14 -6.93
C SER A 253 16.34 -13.09 -7.63
N MET A 254 15.31 -12.53 -8.27
CA MET A 254 14.30 -13.30 -9.01
C MET A 254 14.89 -13.91 -10.29
N GLN A 255 15.79 -13.20 -10.97
CA GLN A 255 16.49 -13.72 -12.16
C GLN A 255 17.44 -14.87 -11.79
N ASP A 256 18.20 -14.74 -10.71
CA ASP A 256 19.07 -15.81 -10.21
C ASP A 256 18.26 -17.07 -9.87
N SER A 257 17.14 -16.89 -9.18
CA SER A 257 16.21 -17.97 -8.84
C SER A 257 15.62 -18.63 -10.09
N ALA A 258 15.27 -17.82 -11.11
CA ALA A 258 14.73 -18.32 -12.37
C ALA A 258 15.78 -19.14 -13.13
N ASP A 259 17.04 -18.71 -13.12
CA ASP A 259 18.13 -19.39 -13.79
C ASP A 259 18.52 -20.70 -13.09
N GLN A 260 18.47 -20.75 -11.76
CA GLN A 260 18.58 -22.00 -11.01
C GLN A 260 17.47 -23.00 -11.40
N ALA A 261 16.22 -22.55 -11.45
CA ALA A 261 15.09 -23.38 -11.87
C ALA A 261 15.25 -23.88 -13.32
N ARG A 262 15.75 -23.03 -14.23
CA ARG A 262 16.06 -23.42 -15.62
C ARG A 262 17.19 -24.44 -15.70
N ARG A 263 18.25 -24.29 -14.91
CA ARG A 263 19.35 -25.27 -14.80
C ARG A 263 18.82 -26.64 -14.36
N SER A 264 17.98 -26.67 -13.34
CA SER A 264 17.32 -27.89 -12.86
C SER A 264 16.47 -28.56 -13.95
N ILE A 265 15.67 -27.80 -14.70
CA ILE A 265 14.91 -28.33 -15.85
C ILE A 265 15.85 -28.95 -16.91
N ARG A 266 16.95 -28.28 -17.24
CA ARG A 266 17.93 -28.78 -18.21
C ARG A 266 18.59 -30.08 -17.73
N GLN A 267 18.93 -30.18 -16.45
CA GLN A 267 19.51 -31.39 -15.85
C GLN A 267 18.51 -32.56 -15.88
N MET A 268 17.27 -32.35 -15.44
CA MET A 268 16.22 -33.39 -15.48
C MET A 268 16.00 -33.90 -16.91
N LYS A 269 15.94 -33.00 -17.90
CA LYS A 269 15.81 -33.40 -19.31
C LYS A 269 16.98 -34.26 -19.80
N ARG A 270 18.21 -33.92 -19.40
CA ARG A 270 19.41 -34.70 -19.76
C ARG A 270 19.38 -36.08 -19.13
N GLN A 271 19.08 -36.17 -17.82
CA GLN A 271 18.96 -37.45 -17.10
C GLN A 271 17.88 -38.35 -17.71
N MET A 272 16.70 -37.79 -18.03
CA MET A 272 15.63 -38.52 -18.71
C MET A 272 16.07 -39.03 -20.10
N GLN A 273 16.77 -38.20 -20.88
CA GLN A 273 17.30 -38.63 -22.19
C GLN A 273 18.35 -39.73 -22.06
N GLU A 274 19.22 -39.67 -21.06
CA GLU A 274 20.23 -40.70 -20.78
C GLU A 274 19.57 -42.01 -20.31
N ALA A 275 18.58 -41.95 -19.42
CA ALA A 275 17.83 -43.11 -18.96
C ALA A 275 17.09 -43.81 -20.12
N LEU A 276 16.43 -43.03 -20.98
CA LEU A 276 15.75 -43.56 -22.18
C LEU A 276 16.72 -44.12 -23.23
N ARG A 277 17.97 -43.64 -23.29
CA ARG A 277 19.01 -44.23 -24.13
C ARG A 277 19.46 -45.57 -23.55
N ARG A 278 19.77 -45.63 -22.25
CA ARG A 278 20.20 -46.87 -21.57
C ARG A 278 19.15 -47.98 -21.65
N ALA A 279 17.88 -47.66 -21.43
CA ALA A 279 16.78 -48.61 -21.54
C ALA A 279 16.69 -49.23 -22.95
N ARG A 280 16.81 -48.40 -24.00
CA ARG A 280 16.82 -48.87 -25.39
C ARG A 280 18.02 -49.76 -25.73
N PHE A 281 19.20 -49.46 -25.19
CA PHE A 281 20.37 -50.31 -25.41
C PHE A 281 20.23 -51.67 -24.72
N ALA A 282 19.66 -51.72 -23.52
CA ALA A 282 19.40 -52.98 -22.81
C ALA A 282 18.43 -53.88 -23.59
N GLU A 283 17.33 -53.32 -24.12
CA GLU A 283 16.36 -54.08 -24.95
C GLU A 283 16.92 -54.58 -26.28
N SER A 284 17.98 -53.96 -26.81
CA SER A 284 18.62 -54.40 -28.06
C SER A 284 19.71 -55.45 -27.89
N ALA A 285 20.12 -55.72 -26.65
CA ALA A 285 21.20 -56.66 -26.32
C ALA A 285 20.67 -58.05 -25.88
N ASP A 286 19.37 -58.16 -25.60
CA ASP A 286 18.62 -59.39 -25.39
C ASP A 286 17.92 -59.84 -26.69
#